data_AF-A0AAQ3NQW0-F1
#
_entry.id   AF-A0AAQ3NQW0-F1
#
_cell.length_a   1.000
_cell.length_b   1.000
_cell.length_c   1.000
_cell.angle_alpha   90.00
_cell.angle_beta   90.00
_cell.angle_gamma   90.00
#
_symmetry.space_group_name_H-M   'P 1'
#
loop_
_entity.id
_entity.type
_entity.pdbx_description
1 polymer ?
#
loop_
_entity_poly.entity_id
_entity_poly.type
_entity_poly.pdbx_seq_one_letter_code
_entity_poly.pdbx_strand_id
1 'polypeptide(L)'
;MTIENRHLSNDNFVHQYLQILDFLININEDVNVLVDKKIIVNWMGDAHSVTTMINRLSSNISGFDPQYFSLCNSLNIYYENPHNNKYKAIFVHEYFNTPWKIASTVAAIVLLLLTFIQTVCSIISVVQSKKS
;
A
#
# COMPACT_ATOMS: atom_id res chain seq x y z
N MET A 1 23.21 32.46 -13.36
CA MET A 1 21.96 32.36 -12.58
C MET A 1 21.35 30.94 -12.59
N THR A 2 22.14 29.87 -12.77
CA THR A 2 21.62 28.50 -12.99
C THR A 2 22.18 27.45 -12.02
N ILE A 3 23.18 27.79 -11.20
CA ILE A 3 23.84 26.84 -10.28
C ILE A 3 23.28 26.98 -8.85
N GLU A 4 23.06 28.22 -8.41
CA GLU A 4 22.50 28.54 -7.09
C GLU A 4 21.06 28.02 -6.94
N ASN A 5 20.23 28.15 -7.98
CA ASN A 5 18.86 27.62 -7.99
C ASN A 5 18.78 26.07 -7.94
N ARG A 6 19.81 25.33 -8.39
CA ARG A 6 19.83 23.86 -8.26
C ARG A 6 20.14 23.40 -6.84
N HIS A 7 21.04 24.11 -6.15
CA HIS A 7 21.35 23.80 -4.75
C HIS A 7 20.15 24.05 -3.85
N LEU A 8 19.47 25.19 -4.01
CA LEU A 8 18.24 25.51 -3.29
C LEU A 8 17.10 24.49 -3.53
N SER A 9 16.98 23.94 -4.74
CA SER A 9 15.94 22.95 -5.04
C SER A 9 16.27 21.56 -4.50
N ASN A 10 17.52 21.10 -4.57
CA ASN A 10 17.93 19.83 -3.97
C ASN A 10 17.87 19.85 -2.44
N ASP A 11 18.29 20.96 -1.82
CA ASP A 11 18.21 21.12 -0.37
C ASP A 11 16.75 21.00 0.09
N ASN A 12 15.80 21.62 -0.61
CA ASN A 12 14.37 21.51 -0.28
C ASN A 12 13.87 20.05 -0.31
N PHE A 13 14.23 19.24 -1.31
CA PHE A 13 13.80 17.83 -1.35
C PHE A 13 14.35 17.01 -0.19
N VAL A 14 15.63 17.20 0.14
CA VAL A 14 16.29 16.51 1.26
C VAL A 14 15.65 16.92 2.59
N HIS A 15 15.38 18.22 2.77
CA HIS A 15 14.72 18.74 3.97
C HIS A 15 13.31 18.18 4.13
N GLN A 16 12.52 18.14 3.04
CA GLN A 16 11.16 17.59 3.04
C GLN A 16 11.15 16.09 3.37
N TYR A 17 12.09 15.34 2.80
CA TYR A 17 12.21 13.91 3.08
C TYR A 17 12.61 13.65 4.55
N LEU A 18 13.54 14.44 5.10
CA LEU A 18 13.94 14.34 6.50
C LEU A 18 12.80 14.65 7.46
N GLN A 19 11.95 15.64 7.15
CA GLN A 19 10.77 15.93 7.95
C GLN A 19 9.77 14.78 7.97
N ILE A 20 9.49 14.16 6.81
CA ILE A 20 8.64 12.98 6.76
C ILE A 20 9.22 11.85 7.62
N LEU A 21 10.53 11.59 7.51
CA LEU A 21 11.19 10.57 8.31
C LEU A 21 11.11 10.83 9.81
N ASP A 22 11.23 12.08 10.24
CA ASP A 22 11.07 12.50 11.65
C ASP A 22 9.66 12.24 12.18
N PHE A 23 8.61 12.41 11.36
CA PHE A 23 7.25 12.02 11.73
C PHE A 23 7.06 10.50 11.82
N LEU A 24 7.78 9.73 11.00
CA LEU A 24 7.68 8.28 10.98
C LEU A 24 8.52 7.62 12.08
N ILE A 25 9.62 8.25 12.51
CA ILE A 25 10.62 7.68 13.41
C ILE A 25 10.77 8.59 14.61
N ASN A 26 9.97 8.33 15.64
CA ASN A 26 10.03 9.05 16.90
C ASN A 26 10.74 8.22 17.98
N ILE A 27 10.51 6.91 17.99
CA ILE A 27 11.11 5.95 18.93
C ILE A 27 11.85 4.81 18.20
N ASN A 28 12.66 4.05 18.95
CA ASN A 28 13.43 2.94 18.40
C ASN A 28 12.52 1.85 17.80
N GLU A 29 11.35 1.64 18.40
CA GLU A 29 10.35 0.68 17.94
C GLU A 29 9.84 1.01 16.53
N ASP A 30 9.70 2.29 16.19
CA ASP A 30 9.26 2.72 14.86
C ASP A 30 10.26 2.26 13.79
N VAL A 31 11.56 2.40 14.06
CA VAL A 31 12.63 1.92 13.17
C VAL A 31 12.50 0.41 12.93
N ASN A 32 12.24 -0.36 13.99
CA ASN A 32 12.09 -1.81 13.88
C ASN A 32 10.90 -2.19 13.00
N VAL A 33 9.76 -1.51 13.17
CA VAL A 33 8.56 -1.73 12.34
C VAL A 33 8.85 -1.37 10.88
N LEU A 34 9.50 -0.23 10.62
CA LEU A 34 9.80 0.20 9.25
C LEU A 34 10.81 -0.71 8.56
N VAL A 35 11.78 -1.27 9.30
CA VAL A 35 12.72 -2.27 8.79
C VAL A 35 12.02 -3.60 8.50
N ASP A 36 11.17 -4.09 9.41
CA ASP A 36 10.39 -5.33 9.23
C ASP A 36 9.48 -5.25 8.00
N LYS A 37 8.83 -4.09 7.81
CA LYS A 37 8.02 -3.80 6.63
C LYS A 37 8.84 -3.48 5.37
N LYS A 38 10.17 -3.52 5.45
CA LYS A 38 11.11 -3.22 4.35
C LYS A 38 10.91 -1.82 3.75
N ILE A 39 10.43 -0.88 4.55
CA ILE A 39 10.24 0.52 4.18
C ILE A 39 11.58 1.26 4.26
N ILE A 40 12.41 0.94 5.25
CA ILE A 40 13.78 1.46 5.38
C ILE A 40 14.77 0.30 5.56
N VAL A 41 16.02 0.53 5.17
CA VAL A 41 17.12 -0.41 5.41
C VAL A 41 17.99 0.16 6.53
N ASN A 42 18.16 -0.58 7.62
CA ASN A 42 19.03 -0.17 8.71
C ASN A 42 20.50 -0.51 8.38
N TRP A 43 21.24 0.48 7.89
CA TRP A 43 22.69 0.38 7.67
C TRP A 43 23.53 0.66 8.92
N MET A 44 22.93 1.25 9.97
CA MET A 44 23.62 1.55 11.23
C MET A 44 23.70 0.35 12.17
N GLY A 45 23.00 -0.74 11.85
CA GLY A 45 22.99 -1.98 12.64
C GLY A 45 22.16 -1.92 13.93
N ASP A 46 21.78 -0.72 14.38
CA ASP A 46 21.03 -0.48 15.62
C ASP A 46 19.94 0.57 15.38
N ALA A 47 18.76 0.33 15.96
CA ALA A 47 17.61 1.23 15.85
C ALA A 47 17.84 2.57 16.55
N HIS A 48 18.54 2.57 17.69
CA HIS A 48 18.82 3.77 18.47
C HIS A 48 19.68 4.77 17.72
N SER A 49 20.68 4.28 16.97
CA SER A 49 21.54 5.07 16.11
C SER A 49 20.75 5.74 14.98
N VAL A 50 19.79 5.01 14.38
CA VAL A 50 18.91 5.56 13.32
C VAL A 50 18.02 6.66 13.88
N THR A 51 17.30 6.40 14.98
CA THR A 51 16.43 7.39 15.63
C THR A 51 17.22 8.63 16.05
N THR A 52 18.41 8.43 16.64
CA THR A 52 19.28 9.54 17.05
C THR A 52 19.77 10.36 15.86
N MET A 53 20.12 9.72 14.74
CA MET A 53 20.53 10.43 13.53
C MET A 53 19.39 11.31 13.01
N ILE A 54 18.19 10.74 12.88
CA ILE A 54 17.03 11.44 12.31
C ILE A 54 16.62 12.61 13.19
N ASN A 55 16.48 12.41 14.50
CA ASN A 55 16.11 13.48 15.43
C ASN A 55 17.13 14.63 15.41
N ARG A 56 18.43 14.32 15.33
CA ARG A 56 19.48 15.34 15.24
C ARG A 56 19.44 16.08 13.91
N LEU A 57 19.22 15.39 12.79
CA LEU A 57 19.09 16.03 11.49
C LEU A 57 17.84 16.91 11.42
N SER A 58 16.69 16.43 11.90
CA SER A 58 15.43 17.18 11.94
C SER A 58 15.51 18.41 12.84
N SER A 59 16.19 18.32 14.00
CA SER A 59 16.38 19.47 14.90
C SER A 59 17.13 20.65 14.27
N ASN A 60 17.91 20.40 13.22
CA ASN A 60 18.64 21.45 12.48
C ASN A 60 17.81 22.05 11.34
N ILE A 61 16.61 21.53 11.08
CA ILE A 61 15.73 21.94 10.00
C ILE A 61 14.59 22.78 10.59
N SER A 62 14.60 24.08 10.35
CA SER A 62 13.55 24.99 10.81
C SER A 62 12.45 25.14 9.77
N GLY A 63 11.21 24.79 10.13
CA GLY A 63 10.00 25.14 9.38
C GLY A 63 9.35 23.94 8.71
N PHE A 64 8.18 23.56 9.18
CA PHE A 64 7.39 22.49 8.61
C PHE A 64 6.51 23.04 7.48
N ASP A 65 6.63 22.45 6.28
CA ASP A 65 5.84 22.86 5.12
C ASP A 65 4.36 22.44 5.32
N PRO A 66 3.40 23.38 5.33
CA PRO A 66 1.98 23.09 5.52
C PRO A 66 1.40 22.11 4.49
N GLN A 67 1.97 22.02 3.30
CA GLN A 67 1.52 21.09 2.25
C GLN A 67 1.75 19.64 2.69
N TYR A 68 2.85 19.38 3.39
CA TYR A 68 3.16 18.05 3.91
C TYR A 68 2.28 17.68 5.10
N PHE A 69 1.92 18.64 5.95
CA PHE A 69 0.90 18.41 6.97
C PHE A 69 -0.42 17.92 6.34
N SER A 70 -0.86 18.62 5.30
CA SER A 70 -2.09 18.28 4.58
C SER A 70 -2.00 16.90 3.92
N LEU A 71 -0.84 16.56 3.36
CA LEU A 71 -0.57 15.24 2.79
C LEU A 71 -0.62 14.13 3.85
N CYS A 72 0.09 14.31 4.97
CA CYS A 72 0.08 13.35 6.09
C CYS A 72 -1.33 13.17 6.65
N ASN A 73 -2.06 14.27 6.82
CA ASN A 73 -3.45 14.21 7.30
C ASN A 73 -4.37 13.50 6.30
N SER A 74 -4.21 13.76 5.00
CA SER A 74 -4.98 13.07 3.95
C SER A 74 -4.67 11.58 3.90
N LEU A 75 -3.40 11.19 4.06
CA LEU A 75 -2.96 9.80 4.18
C LEU A 75 -3.54 9.14 5.43
N ASN A 76 -3.53 9.84 6.56
CA ASN A 76 -4.09 9.34 7.80
C ASN A 76 -5.61 9.11 7.66
N ILE A 77 -6.34 10.08 7.11
CA ILE A 77 -7.78 9.95 6.81
C ILE A 77 -8.04 8.77 5.84
N TYR A 78 -7.20 8.60 4.81
CA TYR A 78 -7.32 7.47 3.90
C TYR A 78 -7.10 6.14 4.61
N TYR A 79 -6.06 6.03 5.45
CA TYR A 79 -5.72 4.83 6.19
C TYR A 79 -6.76 4.49 7.27
N GLU A 80 -7.18 5.49 8.04
CA GLU A 80 -8.19 5.38 9.10
C GLU A 80 -9.59 5.14 8.56
N ASN A 81 -9.86 5.41 7.27
CA ASN A 81 -11.17 5.13 6.67
C ASN A 81 -11.45 3.61 6.70
N PRO A 82 -12.30 3.13 7.62
CA PRO A 82 -12.48 1.70 7.85
C PRO A 82 -13.22 1.03 6.70
N HIS A 83 -13.99 1.80 5.92
CA HIS A 83 -14.83 1.26 4.85
C HIS A 83 -14.07 0.97 3.56
N ASN A 84 -12.98 1.68 3.27
CA ASN A 84 -12.22 1.45 2.03
C ASN A 84 -10.98 0.59 2.24
N ASN A 85 -10.24 0.79 3.34
CA ASN A 85 -8.98 0.07 3.53
C ASN A 85 -9.14 -1.27 4.26
N LYS A 86 -10.09 -1.41 5.19
CA LYS A 86 -10.28 -2.68 5.91
C LYS A 86 -10.71 -3.81 4.97
N TYR A 87 -11.74 -3.58 4.17
CA TYR A 87 -12.25 -4.61 3.25
C TYR A 87 -11.25 -4.92 2.14
N LYS A 88 -10.54 -3.90 1.64
CA LYS A 88 -9.50 -4.08 0.62
C LYS A 88 -8.29 -4.82 1.19
N ALA A 89 -7.86 -4.53 2.41
CA ALA A 89 -6.77 -5.25 3.08
C ALA A 89 -7.15 -6.69 3.39
N ILE A 90 -8.36 -6.95 3.90
CA ILE A 90 -8.87 -8.31 4.15
C ILE A 90 -8.95 -9.09 2.83
N PHE A 91 -9.52 -8.48 1.79
CA PHE A 91 -9.63 -9.10 0.48
C PHE A 91 -8.27 -9.41 -0.13
N VAL A 92 -7.34 -8.45 -0.12
CA VAL A 92 -5.98 -8.67 -0.65
C VAL A 92 -5.27 -9.76 0.15
N HIS A 93 -5.34 -9.73 1.48
CA HIS A 93 -4.71 -10.72 2.33
C HIS A 93 -5.30 -12.12 2.11
N GLU A 94 -6.61 -12.30 2.16
CA GLU A 94 -7.23 -13.63 2.03
C GLU A 94 -7.19 -14.18 0.60
N TYR A 95 -7.27 -13.32 -0.41
CA TYR A 95 -7.36 -13.71 -1.82
C TYR A 95 -5.98 -13.84 -2.47
N PHE A 96 -5.00 -12.98 -2.15
CA PHE A 96 -3.66 -13.02 -2.75
C PHE A 96 -2.61 -13.85 -1.97
N ASN A 97 -2.74 -14.08 -0.65
CA ASN A 97 -1.78 -14.95 0.04
C ASN A 97 -1.96 -16.44 -0.27
N THR A 98 -3.09 -16.85 -0.85
CA THR A 98 -3.39 -18.27 -1.07
C THR A 98 -3.61 -18.54 -2.56
N PRO A 99 -2.55 -18.84 -3.34
CA PRO A 99 -2.67 -19.11 -4.78
C PRO A 99 -3.69 -20.22 -5.08
N TRP A 100 -3.85 -21.18 -4.17
CA TRP A 100 -4.86 -22.24 -4.25
C TRP A 100 -6.32 -21.74 -4.24
N LYS A 101 -6.65 -20.70 -3.46
CA LYS A 101 -8.00 -20.13 -3.44
C LYS A 101 -8.34 -19.46 -4.77
N ILE A 102 -7.37 -18.80 -5.39
CA ILE A 102 -7.52 -18.21 -6.72
C ILE A 102 -7.83 -19.30 -7.74
N ALA A 103 -7.01 -20.35 -7.80
CA ALA A 103 -7.20 -21.46 -8.73
C ALA A 103 -8.57 -22.14 -8.56
N SER A 104 -8.98 -22.40 -7.32
CA SER A 104 -10.28 -23.01 -7.02
C SER A 104 -11.45 -22.12 -7.43
N THR A 105 -11.34 -20.81 -7.23
CA THR A 105 -12.42 -19.88 -7.58
C THR A 105 -12.56 -19.75 -9.09
N VAL A 106 -11.44 -19.67 -9.82
CA VAL A 106 -11.43 -19.67 -11.28
C VAL A 106 -12.04 -20.96 -11.82
N ALA A 107 -11.65 -22.12 -11.28
CA ALA A 107 -12.22 -23.40 -11.68
C ALA A 107 -13.74 -23.46 -11.45
N ALA A 108 -14.22 -22.98 -10.29
CA ALA A 108 -15.66 -22.93 -9.98
C ALA A 108 -16.44 -22.02 -10.95
N ILE A 109 -15.90 -20.85 -11.30
CA ILE A 109 -16.51 -19.94 -12.27
C ILE A 109 -16.59 -20.58 -13.65
N VAL A 110 -15.51 -21.23 -14.11
CA VAL A 110 -15.49 -21.93 -15.42
C VAL A 110 -16.51 -23.06 -15.43
N LEU A 111 -16.56 -23.88 -14.38
CA LEU A 111 -17.54 -24.95 -14.25
C LEU A 111 -18.97 -24.39 -14.31
N LEU A 112 -19.26 -23.32 -13.57
CA LEU A 112 -20.58 -22.69 -13.54
C LEU A 112 -21.01 -22.17 -14.92
N LEU A 113 -20.10 -21.56 -15.66
CA LEU A 113 -20.36 -21.11 -17.04
C LEU A 113 -20.64 -22.30 -17.97
N LEU A 114 -19.87 -23.39 -17.84
CA LEU A 114 -20.09 -24.61 -18.62
C LEU A 114 -21.44 -25.25 -18.32
N THR A 115 -21.82 -25.40 -17.04
CA THR A 115 -23.14 -25.94 -16.68
C THR A 115 -24.25 -25.04 -17.19
N PHE A 116 -24.11 -23.72 -17.09
CA PHE A 116 -25.11 -22.79 -17.59
C PHE A 116 -25.34 -22.98 -19.10
N ILE A 117 -24.27 -23.03 -19.90
CA ILE A 117 -24.36 -23.28 -21.34
C ILE A 117 -25.02 -24.64 -21.62
N GLN A 118 -24.58 -25.69 -20.92
CA GLN A 118 -25.12 -27.04 -21.10
C GLN A 118 -26.62 -27.11 -20.78
N THR A 119 -27.06 -26.46 -19.70
CA THR A 119 -28.47 -26.39 -19.32
C THR A 119 -29.31 -25.67 -20.38
N VAL A 120 -28.83 -24.53 -20.89
CA VAL A 120 -29.52 -23.78 -21.96
C VAL A 120 -29.64 -24.62 -23.23
N CYS A 121 -28.53 -25.23 -23.68
CA CYS A 121 -28.54 -26.11 -24.86
C CYS A 121 -29.49 -27.30 -24.69
N SER A 122 -29.50 -27.92 -23.50
CA SER A 122 -30.38 -29.06 -23.20
C SER A 122 -31.85 -28.69 -23.20
N ILE A 123 -32.21 -27.51 -22.67
CA ILE A 123 -33.59 -27.02 -22.69
C ILE A 123 -34.03 -26.78 -24.14
N ILE A 124 -33.19 -26.13 -24.95
CA ILE A 124 -33.50 -25.88 -26.37
C ILE A 124 -33.70 -27.18 -27.13
N SER A 125 -32.82 -28.18 -26.95
CA SER A 125 -32.94 -29.47 -27.65
C SER A 125 -34.19 -30.24 -27.24
N VAL A 126 -34.56 -30.22 -25.95
CA VAL A 126 -35.78 -30.87 -25.46
C VAL A 126 -37.03 -30.18 -26.00
N VAL A 127 -37.05 -28.85 -26.05
CA VAL A 127 -38.17 -28.08 -26.61
C VAL A 127 -38.31 -28.33 -28.12
N GLN A 128 -37.21 -28.42 -28.87
CA GLN A 128 -37.24 -28.75 -30.29
C GLN A 128 -37.72 -30.19 -30.54
N SER A 129 -37.28 -31.16 -29.75
CA SER A 129 -37.73 -32.55 -29.85
C SER A 129 -39.21 -32.74 -29.54
N LYS A 130 -39.81 -31.91 -28.67
CA LYS A 130 -41.26 -31.94 -28.41
C LYS A 130 -42.10 -31.28 -29.51
N LYS A 131 -41.47 -30.48 -30.37
CA LYS A 131 -42.15 -29.71 -31.43
C LYS A 131 -42.18 -30.46 -32.77
N SER A 132 -41.36 -31.52 -32.91
CA SER A 132 -41.42 -32.49 -34.01
C SER A 132 -42.38 -33.63 -33.70
#